data_AF-A0A959Y7L6-F1
#
_entry.id   AF-A0A959Y7L6-F1
#
_cell.length_a   1.000
_cell.length_b   1.000
_cell.length_c   1.000
_cell.angle_alpha   90.00
_cell.angle_beta   90.00
_cell.angle_gamma   90.00
#
_symmetry.space_group_name_H-M   'P 1'
#
loop_
_entity.id
_entity.type
_entity.pdbx_description
1 polymer ?
#
loop_
_entity_poly.entity_id
_entity_poly.type
_entity_poly.pdbx_seq_one_letter_code
_entity_poly.pdbx_strand_id
1 'polypeptide(L)'
;MVQGKEASVVEFVVHRIGSGGEESVFNDYSAVLNGEEEQAFLRRFFLKPFSTMGSTDEFSPAEDGSTNPVEAACKRIEEGEELVTCSLDIAHHLEAVCREHEKRGGDLFVVKFTDVEVAGDVYEAVGIYKYEDKEVFLESKLKDTQLALRLGRGLGSRKPDMACLVVFTGDAPTLFILDDASSAEHWRKGFLNERPKRDHVNTTRNMLEMTKSFITQELPHDYEIPKADQIDLLNRSVQYFKENTEFDRTSFAREVFESDEVVDRFQKFGERYSEESALDLDDRFT
;
A
#
# COMPACT_ATOMS: atom_id res chain seq x y z
N MET A 1 -5.30 -7.99 4.45
CA MET A 1 -5.08 -8.10 2.99
C MET A 1 -6.32 -7.62 2.26
N VAL A 2 -6.15 -6.91 1.16
CA VAL A 2 -7.25 -6.37 0.34
C VAL A 2 -7.79 -7.49 -0.56
N GLN A 3 -9.10 -7.75 -0.46
CA GLN A 3 -9.83 -8.68 -1.32
C GLN A 3 -10.80 -7.92 -2.21
N GLY A 4 -10.58 -8.01 -3.51
CA GLY A 4 -11.37 -7.29 -4.51
C GLY A 4 -12.38 -8.14 -5.25
N LYS A 5 -12.79 -9.31 -4.73
CA LYS A 5 -13.59 -10.28 -5.52
C LYS A 5 -15.00 -9.76 -5.83
N GLU A 6 -15.67 -9.22 -4.82
CA GLU A 6 -17.01 -8.65 -4.93
C GLU A 6 -16.99 -7.14 -5.23
N ALA A 7 -15.81 -6.52 -5.21
CA ALA A 7 -15.64 -5.09 -5.46
C ALA A 7 -16.14 -4.67 -6.85
N SER A 8 -16.67 -3.45 -6.93
CA SER A 8 -17.05 -2.81 -8.17
C SER A 8 -16.28 -1.52 -8.39
N VAL A 9 -15.81 -1.32 -9.62
CA VAL A 9 -15.32 -0.01 -10.08
C VAL A 9 -16.52 0.81 -10.52
N VAL A 10 -16.86 1.81 -9.72
CA VAL A 10 -18.02 2.69 -9.97
C VAL A 10 -17.76 3.57 -11.18
N GLU A 11 -16.62 4.26 -11.16
CA GLU A 11 -16.14 5.13 -12.22
C GLU A 11 -14.64 5.39 -12.06
N PHE A 12 -13.99 5.86 -13.12
CA PHE A 12 -12.60 6.30 -13.04
C PHE A 12 -12.29 7.42 -14.02
N VAL A 13 -11.30 8.23 -13.67
CA VAL A 13 -10.76 9.31 -14.50
C VAL A 13 -9.31 9.00 -14.83
N VAL A 14 -8.88 9.36 -16.03
CA VAL A 14 -7.48 9.22 -16.47
C VAL A 14 -6.93 10.59 -16.83
N HIS A 15 -5.77 10.96 -16.30
CA HIS A 15 -5.01 12.13 -16.73
C HIS A 15 -3.66 11.68 -17.30
N ARG A 16 -3.04 12.49 -18.15
CA ARG A 16 -1.64 12.36 -18.56
C ARG A 16 -0.84 13.43 -17.82
N ILE A 17 0.05 13.01 -16.94
CA ILE A 17 1.00 13.91 -16.28
C ILE A 17 2.21 14.07 -17.18
N GLY A 18 2.53 15.31 -17.54
CA GLY A 18 3.71 15.69 -18.29
C GLY A 18 4.97 15.74 -17.42
N SER A 19 6.14 15.58 -18.03
CA SER A 19 7.44 15.76 -17.40
C SER A 19 8.49 16.15 -18.43
N GLY A 20 9.58 16.82 -18.02
CA GLY A 20 10.71 17.06 -18.91
C GLY A 20 10.38 17.88 -20.18
N GLY A 21 9.40 18.77 -20.12
CA GLY A 21 8.95 19.60 -21.24
C GLY A 21 7.72 19.06 -22.00
N GLU A 22 7.23 17.88 -21.65
CA GLU A 22 5.91 17.40 -22.12
C GLU A 22 4.79 18.10 -21.34
N GLU A 23 3.73 18.53 -22.04
CA GLU A 23 2.54 19.11 -21.42
C GLU A 23 1.61 18.02 -20.84
N SER A 24 1.01 18.34 -19.69
CA SER A 24 -0.02 17.50 -19.09
C SER A 24 -1.35 17.59 -19.84
N VAL A 25 -2.12 16.51 -19.87
CA VAL A 25 -3.48 16.46 -20.40
C VAL A 25 -4.41 16.03 -19.28
N PHE A 26 -5.35 16.89 -18.91
CA PHE A 26 -6.31 16.60 -17.87
C PHE A 26 -7.69 16.37 -18.48
N ASN A 27 -8.22 15.14 -18.35
CA ASN A 27 -9.58 14.84 -18.78
C ASN A 27 -10.61 15.49 -17.85
N ASP A 28 -11.76 15.82 -18.42
CA ASP A 28 -12.91 16.45 -17.79
C ASP A 28 -14.13 15.51 -17.70
N TYR A 29 -13.91 14.21 -17.91
CA TYR A 29 -14.95 13.18 -17.85
C TYR A 29 -14.44 11.94 -17.10
N SER A 30 -15.38 11.21 -16.51
CA SER A 30 -15.15 9.88 -15.95
C SER A 30 -15.70 8.79 -16.88
N ALA A 31 -15.06 7.63 -16.84
CA ALA A 31 -15.49 6.43 -17.56
C ALA A 31 -16.23 5.48 -16.60
N VAL A 32 -17.33 4.92 -17.08
CA VAL A 32 -18.15 3.92 -16.37
C VAL A 32 -18.26 2.68 -17.25
N LEU A 33 -17.83 1.53 -16.74
CA LEU A 33 -17.81 0.26 -17.48
C LEU A 33 -18.50 -0.84 -16.64
N ASN A 34 -19.78 -1.07 -16.86
CA ASN A 34 -20.60 -1.93 -16.00
C ASN A 34 -20.70 -3.40 -16.45
N GLY A 35 -20.09 -3.77 -17.57
CA GLY A 35 -20.15 -5.14 -18.06
C GLY A 35 -19.34 -6.10 -17.17
N GLU A 36 -19.77 -7.36 -17.11
CA GLU A 36 -19.19 -8.35 -16.20
C GLU A 36 -17.72 -8.64 -16.53
N GLU A 37 -17.39 -8.71 -17.83
CA GLU A 37 -16.02 -8.92 -18.31
C GLU A 37 -15.14 -7.71 -17.98
N GLU A 38 -15.63 -6.50 -18.20
CA GLU A 38 -14.94 -5.25 -17.89
C GLU A 38 -14.68 -5.14 -16.39
N GLN A 39 -15.69 -5.35 -15.54
CA GLN A 39 -15.53 -5.30 -14.09
C GLN A 39 -14.55 -6.38 -13.59
N ALA A 40 -14.58 -7.59 -14.14
CA ALA A 40 -13.62 -8.63 -13.81
C ALA A 40 -12.18 -8.22 -14.18
N PHE A 41 -11.99 -7.58 -15.34
CA PHE A 41 -10.70 -7.02 -15.73
C PHE A 41 -10.26 -5.89 -14.80
N LEU A 42 -11.13 -4.91 -14.53
CA LEU A 42 -10.83 -3.73 -13.72
C LEU A 42 -10.46 -4.10 -12.27
N ARG A 43 -11.22 -5.02 -11.64
CA ARG A 43 -10.87 -5.58 -10.32
C ARG A 43 -9.46 -6.16 -10.31
N ARG A 44 -9.14 -7.00 -11.29
CA ARG A 44 -7.82 -7.63 -11.41
C ARG A 44 -6.74 -6.57 -11.68
N PHE A 45 -7.03 -5.58 -12.49
CA PHE A 45 -6.08 -4.56 -12.92
C PHE A 45 -5.72 -3.63 -11.76
N PHE A 46 -6.72 -3.16 -11.00
CA PHE A 46 -6.55 -2.14 -9.97
C PHE A 46 -6.39 -2.66 -8.53
N LEU A 47 -7.02 -3.79 -8.16
CA LEU A 47 -7.00 -4.27 -6.76
C LEU A 47 -5.98 -5.39 -6.52
N LYS A 48 -5.64 -6.18 -7.54
CA LYS A 48 -4.60 -7.23 -7.42
C LYS A 48 -3.25 -6.71 -6.90
N PRO A 49 -2.77 -5.51 -7.26
CA PRO A 49 -1.51 -4.97 -6.73
C PRO A 49 -1.45 -4.92 -5.19
N PHE A 50 -2.60 -4.79 -4.51
CA PHE A 50 -2.69 -4.67 -3.06
C PHE A 50 -3.01 -6.00 -2.34
N SER A 51 -3.29 -7.07 -3.09
CA SER A 51 -3.77 -8.35 -2.52
C SER A 51 -2.82 -9.02 -1.53
N THR A 52 -1.51 -8.76 -1.63
CA THR A 52 -0.48 -9.33 -0.76
C THR A 52 0.09 -8.32 0.23
N MET A 53 -0.46 -7.11 0.30
CA MET A 53 0.03 -6.09 1.24
C MET A 53 -0.43 -6.40 2.65
N GLY A 54 0.54 -6.34 3.57
CA GLY A 54 0.36 -6.58 4.99
C GLY A 54 0.69 -5.38 5.87
N SER A 55 1.23 -4.29 5.32
CA SER A 55 1.42 -3.02 6.03
C SER A 55 0.29 -2.06 5.70
N THR A 56 -0.09 -1.28 6.69
CA THR A 56 -1.12 -0.24 6.59
C THR A 56 -0.49 1.12 6.85
N ASP A 57 -0.89 2.13 6.10
CA ASP A 57 -0.44 3.50 6.29
C ASP A 57 -1.65 4.42 6.55
N GLU A 58 -1.41 5.64 6.99
CA GLU A 58 -2.40 6.72 7.13
C GLU A 58 -1.79 8.04 6.66
N PHE A 59 -2.63 9.00 6.29
CA PHE A 59 -2.14 10.35 5.99
C PHE A 59 -1.51 10.97 7.24
N SER A 60 -0.35 11.60 7.08
CA SER A 60 0.28 12.33 8.17
C SER A 60 -0.43 13.66 8.37
N PRO A 61 -0.75 14.04 9.63
CA PRO A 61 -1.17 15.40 9.93
C PRO A 61 -0.09 16.39 9.49
N ALA A 62 -0.44 17.46 8.78
CA ALA A 62 0.53 18.49 8.48
C ALA A 62 0.89 19.28 9.76
N GLU A 63 2.16 19.66 9.89
CA GLU A 63 2.65 20.41 11.06
C GLU A 63 2.01 21.79 11.21
N ASP A 64 1.59 22.39 10.09
CA ASP A 64 0.94 23.69 10.02
C ASP A 64 -0.60 23.62 10.10
N GLY A 65 -1.15 22.42 10.27
CA GLY A 65 -2.60 22.17 10.29
C GLY A 65 -3.26 22.20 8.90
N SER A 66 -2.49 22.30 7.81
CA SER A 66 -3.00 22.08 6.47
C SER A 66 -3.36 20.60 6.25
N THR A 67 -4.20 20.33 5.26
CA THR A 67 -4.53 18.95 4.85
C THR A 67 -3.79 18.64 3.56
N ASN A 68 -3.24 17.43 3.45
CA ASN A 68 -2.63 17.01 2.19
C ASN A 68 -3.66 17.14 1.04
N PRO A 69 -3.31 17.73 -0.12
CA PRO A 69 -4.21 17.82 -1.27
C PRO A 69 -4.87 16.49 -1.66
N VAL A 70 -4.15 15.37 -1.58
CA VAL A 70 -4.66 14.02 -1.86
C VAL A 70 -5.70 13.60 -0.83
N GLU A 71 -5.39 13.79 0.47
CA GLU A 71 -6.31 13.48 1.57
C GLU A 71 -7.60 14.31 1.45
N ALA A 72 -7.46 15.62 1.23
CA ALA A 72 -8.58 16.53 1.06
C ALA A 72 -9.48 16.12 -0.13
N ALA A 73 -8.87 15.79 -1.27
CA ALA A 73 -9.62 15.33 -2.44
C ALA A 73 -10.33 13.98 -2.19
N CYS A 74 -9.67 13.03 -1.54
CA CYS A 74 -10.29 11.73 -1.21
C CYS A 74 -11.47 11.90 -0.24
N LYS A 75 -11.34 12.76 0.77
CA LYS A 75 -12.42 13.09 1.69
C LYS A 75 -13.62 13.71 0.97
N ARG A 76 -13.40 14.63 0.03
CA ARG A 76 -14.49 15.21 -0.77
C ARG A 76 -15.18 14.15 -1.64
N ILE A 77 -14.43 13.18 -2.20
CA ILE A 77 -15.02 12.05 -2.95
C ILE A 77 -15.89 11.17 -2.05
N GLU A 78 -15.45 10.90 -0.81
CA GLU A 78 -16.22 10.17 0.21
C GLU A 78 -17.51 10.92 0.58
N GLU A 79 -17.43 12.25 0.73
CA GLU A 79 -18.56 13.14 1.02
C GLU A 79 -19.51 13.35 -0.18
N GLY A 80 -19.18 12.77 -1.35
CA GLY A 80 -20.05 12.74 -2.52
C GLY A 80 -19.77 13.79 -3.59
N GLU A 81 -18.62 14.46 -3.54
CA GLU A 81 -18.19 15.36 -4.63
C GLU A 81 -17.83 14.57 -5.90
N GLU A 82 -18.05 15.20 -7.06
CA GLU A 82 -17.78 14.62 -8.38
C GLU A 82 -16.32 14.17 -8.53
N LEU A 83 -16.10 12.92 -8.98
CA LEU A 83 -14.77 12.32 -9.08
C LEU A 83 -13.82 13.15 -9.96
N VAL A 84 -14.32 13.67 -11.08
CA VAL A 84 -13.53 14.49 -12.03
C VAL A 84 -12.95 15.74 -11.36
N THR A 85 -13.72 16.41 -10.51
CA THR A 85 -13.26 17.63 -9.83
C THR A 85 -12.14 17.31 -8.85
N CYS A 86 -12.31 16.25 -8.07
CA CYS A 86 -11.31 15.83 -7.10
C CYS A 86 -10.07 15.20 -7.77
N SER A 87 -10.23 14.50 -8.90
CA SER A 87 -9.12 13.89 -9.63
C SER A 87 -8.21 14.95 -10.28
N LEU A 88 -8.76 16.11 -10.67
CA LEU A 88 -7.97 17.26 -11.13
C LEU A 88 -7.03 17.79 -10.05
N ASP A 89 -7.52 17.95 -8.82
CA ASP A 89 -6.70 18.40 -7.69
C ASP A 89 -5.56 17.41 -7.41
N ILE A 90 -5.85 16.11 -7.43
CA ILE A 90 -4.86 15.04 -7.30
C ILE A 90 -3.84 15.11 -8.45
N ALA A 91 -4.28 15.31 -9.69
CA ALA A 91 -3.42 15.36 -10.86
C ALA A 91 -2.49 16.58 -10.88
N HIS A 92 -3.00 17.76 -10.50
CA HIS A 92 -2.20 18.98 -10.38
C HIS A 92 -1.14 18.87 -9.28
N HIS A 93 -1.50 18.29 -8.14
CA HIS A 93 -0.52 18.02 -7.08
C HIS A 93 0.57 17.06 -7.56
N LEU A 94 0.20 15.96 -8.22
CA LEU A 94 1.18 15.01 -8.75
C LEU A 94 2.10 15.64 -9.80
N GLU A 95 1.57 16.49 -10.69
CA GLU A 95 2.39 17.22 -11.67
C GLU A 95 3.43 18.12 -10.98
N ALA A 96 3.02 18.85 -9.93
CA ALA A 96 3.93 19.70 -9.16
C ALA A 96 5.06 18.88 -8.51
N VAL A 97 4.71 17.78 -7.84
CA VAL A 97 5.67 16.86 -7.20
C VAL A 97 6.62 16.25 -8.25
N CYS A 98 6.10 15.77 -9.39
CA CYS A 98 6.95 15.22 -10.44
C CYS A 98 7.94 16.26 -10.99
N ARG A 99 7.52 17.52 -11.13
CA ARG A 99 8.38 18.60 -11.61
C ARG A 99 9.46 18.97 -10.59
N GLU A 100 9.10 19.07 -9.31
CA GLU A 100 10.02 19.40 -8.22
C GLU A 100 11.13 18.36 -8.06
N HIS A 101 10.77 17.07 -8.14
CA HIS A 101 11.71 15.96 -7.95
C HIS A 101 12.31 15.42 -9.27
N GLU A 102 12.09 16.12 -10.39
CA GLU A 102 12.54 15.72 -11.74
C GLU A 102 12.16 14.27 -12.12
N LYS A 103 10.95 13.85 -11.71
CA LYS A 103 10.43 12.49 -11.95
C LYS A 103 9.66 12.43 -13.27
N ARG A 104 9.60 11.22 -13.83
CA ARG A 104 8.87 10.97 -15.08
C ARG A 104 7.37 11.16 -14.87
N GLY A 105 6.69 11.63 -15.90
CA GLY A 105 5.24 11.68 -16.00
C GLY A 105 4.62 10.31 -16.25
N GLY A 106 3.40 10.28 -16.78
CA GLY A 106 2.70 9.03 -17.07
C GLY A 106 1.18 9.17 -17.10
N ASP A 107 0.49 8.04 -17.26
CA ASP A 107 -0.96 7.98 -17.07
C ASP A 107 -1.28 7.88 -15.57
N LEU A 108 -2.08 8.81 -15.07
CA LEU A 108 -2.64 8.81 -13.72
C LEU A 108 -4.10 8.38 -13.79
N PHE A 109 -4.46 7.31 -13.09
CA PHE A 109 -5.84 6.89 -12.88
C PHE A 109 -6.28 7.27 -11.48
N VAL A 110 -7.48 7.83 -11.35
CA VAL A 110 -8.19 8.01 -10.09
C VAL A 110 -9.50 7.23 -10.19
N VAL A 111 -9.71 6.27 -9.30
CA VAL A 111 -10.73 5.22 -9.45
C VAL A 111 -11.57 5.16 -8.18
N LYS A 112 -12.89 5.23 -8.31
CA LYS A 112 -13.83 5.05 -7.20
C LYS A 112 -14.30 3.59 -7.13
N PHE A 113 -14.21 2.99 -5.96
CA PHE A 113 -14.63 1.61 -5.71
C PHE A 113 -15.74 1.55 -4.67
N THR A 114 -16.55 0.51 -4.82
CA THR A 114 -17.46 -0.02 -3.78
C THR A 114 -17.10 -1.48 -3.52
N ASP A 115 -17.56 -1.99 -2.39
CA ASP A 115 -17.44 -3.39 -2.01
C ASP A 115 -16.00 -3.93 -1.92
N VAL A 116 -15.06 -3.07 -1.50
CA VAL A 116 -13.66 -3.48 -1.27
C VAL A 116 -13.56 -4.13 0.11
N GLU A 117 -13.18 -5.40 0.15
CA GLU A 117 -13.07 -6.14 1.41
C GLU A 117 -11.67 -6.01 2.01
N VAL A 118 -11.60 -5.58 3.28
CA VAL A 118 -10.38 -5.50 4.08
C VAL A 118 -10.65 -6.11 5.45
N ALA A 119 -9.87 -7.14 5.81
CA ALA A 119 -10.00 -7.84 7.09
C ALA A 119 -11.41 -8.43 7.38
N GLY A 120 -12.17 -8.75 6.32
CA GLY A 120 -13.51 -9.33 6.43
C GLY A 120 -14.65 -8.31 6.42
N ASP A 121 -14.34 -7.03 6.55
CA ASP A 121 -15.30 -5.93 6.43
C ASP A 121 -15.24 -5.31 5.04
N VAL A 122 -16.32 -4.65 4.63
CA VAL A 122 -16.51 -4.11 3.29
C VAL A 122 -16.57 -2.58 3.33
N TYR A 123 -15.83 -1.93 2.43
CA TYR A 123 -15.63 -0.49 2.42
C TYR A 123 -15.75 0.12 1.02
N GLU A 124 -16.05 1.41 0.97
CA GLU A 124 -15.75 2.25 -0.19
C GLU A 124 -14.27 2.64 -0.21
N ALA A 125 -13.73 2.89 -1.40
CA ALA A 125 -12.33 3.25 -1.54
C ALA A 125 -12.06 4.12 -2.78
N VAL A 126 -10.94 4.85 -2.74
CA VAL A 126 -10.37 5.54 -3.90
C VAL A 126 -8.99 4.97 -4.19
N GLY A 127 -8.77 4.53 -5.43
CA GLY A 127 -7.46 4.11 -5.90
C GLY A 127 -6.82 5.17 -6.81
N ILE A 128 -5.54 5.43 -6.58
CA ILE A 128 -4.71 6.37 -7.33
C ILE A 128 -3.56 5.57 -7.92
N TYR A 129 -3.41 5.58 -9.24
CA TYR A 129 -2.44 4.72 -9.95
C TYR A 129 -1.66 5.51 -10.98
N LYS A 130 -0.32 5.40 -10.96
CA LYS A 130 0.56 6.01 -11.94
C LYS A 130 1.26 4.93 -12.76
N TYR A 131 1.15 5.05 -14.07
CA TYR A 131 1.84 4.21 -15.06
C TYR A 131 2.76 5.09 -15.91
N GLU A 132 4.06 4.88 -15.83
CA GLU A 132 5.07 5.63 -16.57
C GLU A 132 5.24 5.15 -18.01
N ASP A 133 4.81 3.93 -18.30
CA ASP A 133 4.92 3.33 -19.63
C ASP A 133 3.86 2.24 -19.87
N LYS A 134 3.68 1.91 -21.15
CA LYS A 134 2.69 0.95 -21.65
C LYS A 134 3.36 -0.29 -22.20
N GLU A 135 2.67 -1.43 -22.12
CA GLU A 135 3.15 -2.66 -22.75
C GLU A 135 2.79 -2.68 -24.24
N VAL A 136 3.71 -3.23 -25.04
CA VAL A 136 3.44 -3.50 -26.47
C VAL A 136 2.62 -4.78 -26.56
N PHE A 137 1.53 -4.73 -27.32
CA PHE A 137 0.69 -5.90 -27.58
C PHE A 137 0.40 -6.03 -29.08
N LEU A 138 0.04 -7.25 -29.49
CA LEU A 138 -0.32 -7.56 -30.86
C LEU A 138 -1.83 -7.79 -30.94
N GLU A 139 -2.51 -7.00 -31.76
CA GLU A 139 -3.94 -7.15 -32.06
C GLU A 139 -4.10 -7.81 -33.43
N SER A 140 -4.92 -8.87 -33.50
CA SER A 140 -5.33 -9.48 -34.76
C SER A 140 -6.79 -9.13 -35.07
N LYS A 141 -7.05 -8.60 -36.26
CA LYS A 141 -8.42 -8.34 -36.75
C LYS A 141 -8.65 -9.05 -38.07
N LEU A 142 -9.80 -9.70 -38.19
CA LEU A 142 -10.26 -10.21 -39.47
C LEU A 142 -10.64 -9.01 -40.35
N LYS A 143 -9.97 -8.87 -41.49
CA LYS A 143 -10.32 -7.93 -42.54
C LYS A 143 -10.58 -8.74 -43.80
N ASP A 144 -11.85 -8.80 -44.20
CA ASP A 144 -12.35 -9.67 -45.27
C ASP A 144 -12.02 -11.14 -44.99
N THR A 145 -11.09 -11.73 -45.74
CA THR A 145 -10.63 -13.13 -45.58
C THR A 145 -9.21 -13.25 -45.02
N GLN A 146 -8.60 -12.14 -44.59
CA GLN A 146 -7.22 -12.12 -44.08
C GLN A 146 -7.19 -11.64 -42.62
N LEU A 147 -6.34 -12.25 -41.80
CA LEU A 147 -6.02 -11.74 -40.46
C LEU A 147 -4.95 -10.65 -40.59
N ALA A 148 -5.33 -9.40 -40.33
CA ALA A 148 -4.40 -8.29 -40.24
C ALA A 148 -3.85 -8.21 -38.81
N LEU A 149 -2.53 -8.07 -38.70
CA LEU A 149 -1.84 -7.86 -37.43
C LEU A 149 -1.47 -6.40 -37.25
N ARG A 150 -1.69 -5.87 -36.04
CA ARG A 150 -1.31 -4.51 -35.64
C ARG A 150 -0.61 -4.54 -34.30
N LEU A 151 0.48 -3.80 -34.19
CA LEU A 151 1.12 -3.54 -32.91
C LEU A 151 0.47 -2.32 -32.25
N GLY A 152 0.08 -2.47 -31.00
CA GLY A 152 -0.43 -1.40 -30.15
C GLY A 152 0.42 -1.25 -28.89
N ARG A 153 0.21 -0.14 -28.18
CA ARG A 153 0.74 0.08 -26.83
C ARG A 153 -0.43 0.37 -25.90
N GLY A 154 -0.53 -0.34 -24.79
CA GLY A 154 -1.64 -0.24 -23.86
C GLY A 154 -1.29 -0.66 -22.44
N LEU A 155 -2.29 -0.69 -21.58
CA LEU A 155 -2.19 -1.27 -20.25
C LEU A 155 -3.06 -2.51 -20.22
N GLY A 156 -2.50 -3.65 -19.82
CA GLY A 156 -3.23 -4.93 -19.76
C GLY A 156 -2.84 -5.77 -18.56
N SER A 157 -1.58 -6.14 -18.45
CA SER A 157 -1.06 -7.03 -17.40
C SER A 157 0.01 -6.37 -16.51
N ARG A 158 0.58 -5.26 -16.98
CA ARG A 158 1.59 -4.48 -16.25
C ARG A 158 1.01 -3.94 -14.94
N LYS A 159 1.79 -4.06 -13.85
CA LYS A 159 1.49 -3.42 -12.56
C LYS A 159 1.76 -1.91 -12.64
N PRO A 160 1.02 -1.08 -11.88
CA PRO A 160 1.35 0.34 -11.76
C PRO A 160 2.76 0.51 -11.20
N ASP A 161 3.45 1.58 -11.63
CA ASP A 161 4.79 1.91 -11.12
C ASP A 161 4.67 2.50 -9.70
N MET A 162 3.61 3.28 -9.45
CA MET A 162 3.22 3.78 -8.13
C MET A 162 1.69 3.68 -7.98
N ALA A 163 1.21 3.29 -6.81
CA ALA A 163 -0.21 3.30 -6.50
C ALA A 163 -0.51 3.52 -5.03
N CYS A 164 -1.69 4.05 -4.73
CA CYS A 164 -2.25 4.18 -3.40
C CYS A 164 -3.72 3.78 -3.44
N LEU A 165 -4.15 2.90 -2.53
CA LEU A 165 -5.55 2.61 -2.29
C LEU A 165 -5.93 3.22 -0.94
N VAL A 166 -6.81 4.23 -0.98
CA VAL A 166 -7.40 4.90 0.18
C VAL A 166 -8.70 4.20 0.52
N VAL A 167 -8.74 3.47 1.62
CA VAL A 167 -9.93 2.75 2.09
C VAL A 167 -10.58 3.57 3.20
N PHE A 168 -11.86 3.92 3.04
CA PHE A 168 -12.61 4.75 3.97
C PHE A 168 -13.06 3.95 5.20
N THR A 169 -12.09 3.64 6.07
CA THR A 169 -12.30 2.95 7.35
C THR A 169 -12.62 3.95 8.46
N GLY A 170 -13.64 3.69 9.27
CA GLY A 170 -13.87 4.35 10.59
C GLY A 170 -13.41 5.80 10.74
N ASP A 171 -12.65 6.09 11.80
CA ASP A 171 -12.26 7.46 12.17
C ASP A 171 -11.21 8.08 11.23
N ALA A 172 -10.38 7.26 10.57
CA ALA A 172 -9.34 7.71 9.65
C ALA A 172 -9.11 6.66 8.56
N PRO A 173 -8.91 7.08 7.29
CA PRO A 173 -8.73 6.16 6.18
C PRO A 173 -7.50 5.28 6.38
N THR A 174 -7.53 4.10 5.76
CA THR A 174 -6.41 3.16 5.71
C THR A 174 -5.81 3.18 4.32
N LEU A 175 -4.50 3.40 4.23
CA LEU A 175 -3.76 3.46 2.98
C LEU A 175 -3.02 2.15 2.73
N PHE A 176 -3.11 1.67 1.49
CA PHE A 176 -2.22 0.63 0.96
C PHE A 176 -1.40 1.23 -0.17
N ILE A 177 -0.08 1.22 -0.03
CA ILE A 177 0.82 1.96 -0.92
C ILE A 177 1.75 1.00 -1.64
N LEU A 178 1.71 1.06 -2.98
CA LEU A 178 2.65 0.43 -3.88
C LEU A 178 3.62 1.48 -4.40
N ASP A 179 4.90 1.23 -4.22
CA ASP A 179 5.98 2.00 -4.84
C ASP A 179 7.21 1.13 -5.06
N ASP A 180 8.25 1.72 -5.64
CA ASP A 180 9.58 1.16 -5.68
C ASP A 180 10.55 1.97 -4.79
N ALA A 181 11.71 1.38 -4.49
CA ALA A 181 12.71 2.02 -3.63
C ALA A 181 13.22 3.38 -4.19
N SER A 182 13.12 3.62 -5.50
CA SER A 182 13.58 4.85 -6.16
C SER A 182 12.54 5.97 -6.18
N SER A 183 11.29 5.61 -5.89
CA SER A 183 10.13 6.49 -5.90
C SER A 183 9.62 6.82 -4.50
N ALA A 184 9.99 6.04 -3.49
CA ALA A 184 9.54 6.20 -2.11
C ALA A 184 9.53 7.67 -1.65
N GLU A 185 10.65 8.40 -1.69
CA GLU A 185 10.69 9.77 -1.14
C GLU A 185 9.65 10.73 -1.75
N HIS A 186 9.56 10.84 -3.08
CA HIS A 186 8.63 11.78 -3.71
C HIS A 186 7.18 11.28 -3.71
N TRP A 187 6.96 9.98 -3.84
CA TRP A 187 5.61 9.41 -3.88
C TRP A 187 5.01 9.36 -2.48
N ARG A 188 5.76 8.81 -1.54
CA ARG A 188 5.35 8.72 -0.15
C ARG A 188 5.37 10.10 0.51
N LYS A 189 6.54 10.72 0.70
CA LYS A 189 6.62 11.99 1.45
C LYS A 189 6.11 13.21 0.68
N GLY A 190 6.47 13.34 -0.59
CA GLY A 190 6.07 14.50 -1.40
C GLY A 190 4.59 14.52 -1.79
N PHE A 191 4.08 13.39 -2.28
CA PHE A 191 2.72 13.31 -2.82
C PHE A 191 1.69 12.87 -1.77
N LEU A 192 1.90 11.72 -1.12
CA LEU A 192 0.94 11.15 -0.15
C LEU A 192 1.10 11.69 1.27
N ASN A 193 2.28 12.19 1.64
CA ASN A 193 2.64 12.55 3.00
C ASN A 193 2.12 11.55 4.04
N GLU A 194 2.40 10.26 3.88
CA GLU A 194 1.89 9.21 4.78
C GLU A 194 2.81 8.97 5.98
N ARG A 195 2.28 8.21 6.94
CA ARG A 195 3.03 7.53 7.99
C ARG A 195 2.45 6.13 8.23
N PRO A 196 3.23 5.21 8.82
CA PRO A 196 2.68 3.94 9.26
C PRO A 196 1.48 4.16 10.19
N LYS A 197 0.39 3.45 9.93
CA LYS A 197 -0.82 3.51 10.77
C LYS A 197 -0.54 2.89 12.13
N ARG A 198 -1.03 3.52 13.21
CA ARG A 198 -0.92 2.94 14.56
C ARG A 198 -2.06 1.95 14.80
N ASP A 199 -1.93 0.76 14.23
CA ASP A 199 -2.90 -0.32 14.36
C ASP A 199 -2.24 -1.65 14.76
N HIS A 200 -3.06 -2.62 15.15
CA HIS A 200 -2.63 -3.96 15.57
C HIS A 200 -1.82 -4.69 14.49
N VAL A 201 -2.07 -4.40 13.21
CA VAL A 201 -1.36 -5.01 12.08
C VAL A 201 0.09 -4.58 12.08
N ASN A 202 0.35 -3.26 12.14
CA ASN A 202 1.70 -2.74 12.19
C ASN A 202 2.38 -3.04 13.52
N THR A 203 1.68 -3.00 14.65
CA THR A 203 2.25 -3.36 15.96
C THR A 203 2.74 -4.82 15.97
N THR A 204 1.93 -5.77 15.50
CA THR A 204 2.32 -7.18 15.37
C THR A 204 3.53 -7.35 14.45
N ARG A 205 3.52 -6.68 13.28
CA ARG A 205 4.63 -6.74 12.32
C ARG A 205 5.94 -6.23 12.94
N ASN A 206 5.90 -5.07 13.58
CA ASN A 206 7.07 -4.45 14.20
C ASN A 206 7.65 -5.37 15.30
N MET A 207 6.78 -6.01 16.11
CA MET A 207 7.23 -6.99 17.10
C MET A 207 7.87 -8.24 16.48
N LEU A 208 7.30 -8.76 15.39
CA LEU A 208 7.89 -9.90 14.66
C LEU A 208 9.23 -9.55 14.01
N GLU A 209 9.38 -8.35 13.45
CA GLU A 209 10.63 -7.85 12.85
C GLU A 209 11.72 -7.63 13.90
N MET A 210 11.37 -7.04 15.04
CA MET A 210 12.27 -6.92 16.19
C MET A 210 12.69 -8.31 16.68
N THR A 211 11.73 -9.23 16.83
CA THR A 211 12.02 -10.60 17.28
C THR A 211 12.94 -11.34 16.33
N LYS A 212 12.70 -11.22 15.02
CA LYS A 212 13.59 -11.77 14.00
C LYS A 212 14.99 -11.17 14.09
N SER A 213 15.11 -9.85 14.25
CA SER A 213 16.40 -9.18 14.38
C SER A 213 17.15 -9.68 15.61
N PHE A 214 16.48 -9.82 16.74
CA PHE A 214 17.05 -10.41 17.95
C PHE A 214 17.57 -11.84 17.71
N ILE A 215 16.73 -12.74 17.16
CA ILE A 215 17.09 -14.15 16.94
C ILE A 215 18.25 -14.31 15.95
N THR A 216 18.27 -13.50 14.89
CA THR A 216 19.19 -13.69 13.77
C THR A 216 20.47 -12.85 13.85
N GLN A 217 20.48 -11.77 14.64
CA GLN A 217 21.60 -10.83 14.69
C GLN A 217 22.18 -10.69 16.10
N GLU A 218 21.34 -10.47 17.12
CA GLU A 218 21.80 -10.22 18.49
C GLU A 218 22.16 -11.52 19.22
N LEU A 219 21.27 -12.50 19.18
CA LEU A 219 21.41 -13.75 19.93
C LEU A 219 22.63 -14.60 19.48
N PRO A 220 22.93 -14.71 18.17
CA PRO A 220 24.10 -15.46 17.69
C PRO A 220 25.44 -14.80 18.01
N HIS A 221 25.45 -13.53 18.44
CA HIS A 221 26.68 -12.84 18.81
C HIS A 221 27.29 -13.43 20.09
N ASP A 222 26.43 -13.86 21.02
CA ASP A 222 26.85 -14.30 22.34
C ASP A 222 26.62 -15.80 22.59
N TYR A 223 25.80 -16.44 21.76
CA TYR A 223 25.56 -17.88 21.80
C TYR A 223 25.79 -18.50 20.42
N GLU A 224 26.43 -19.66 20.40
CA GLU A 224 26.57 -20.44 19.17
C GLU A 224 25.25 -21.17 18.90
N ILE A 225 24.31 -20.50 18.22
CA ILE A 225 22.98 -21.04 17.93
C ILE A 225 22.91 -21.55 16.49
N PRO A 226 22.69 -22.86 16.29
CA PRO A 226 22.45 -23.44 14.97
C PRO A 226 21.31 -22.77 14.22
N LYS A 227 21.41 -22.69 12.89
CA LYS A 227 20.34 -22.15 12.05
C LYS A 227 18.99 -22.86 12.22
N ALA A 228 19.01 -24.15 12.53
CA ALA A 228 17.79 -24.92 12.78
C ALA A 228 17.03 -24.39 14.01
N ASP A 229 17.74 -24.08 15.09
CA ASP A 229 17.16 -23.57 16.33
C ASP A 229 16.66 -22.12 16.15
N GLN A 230 17.37 -21.31 15.35
CA GLN A 230 16.86 -19.98 14.96
C GLN A 230 15.55 -20.08 14.20
N ILE A 231 15.42 -21.05 13.28
CA ILE A 231 14.17 -21.29 12.54
C ILE A 231 13.05 -21.74 13.49
N ASP A 232 13.35 -22.58 14.47
CA ASP A 232 12.39 -23.02 15.48
C ASP A 232 11.84 -21.83 16.30
N LEU A 233 12.73 -20.96 16.82
CA LEU A 233 12.35 -19.75 17.55
C LEU A 233 11.48 -18.80 16.70
N LEU A 234 11.80 -18.64 15.42
CA LEU A 234 10.98 -17.84 14.50
C LEU A 234 9.60 -18.46 14.30
N ASN A 235 9.50 -19.78 14.17
CA ASN A 235 8.22 -20.47 14.02
C ASN A 235 7.37 -20.36 15.30
N ARG A 236 7.99 -20.50 16.48
CA ARG A 236 7.31 -20.28 17.77
C ARG A 236 6.77 -18.86 17.90
N SER A 237 7.56 -17.87 17.48
CA SER A 237 7.13 -16.46 17.46
C SER A 237 5.87 -16.26 16.63
N VAL A 238 5.83 -16.84 15.42
CA VAL A 238 4.64 -16.78 14.55
C VAL A 238 3.47 -17.58 15.12
N GLN A 239 3.73 -18.71 15.77
CA GLN A 239 2.69 -19.55 16.35
C GLN A 239 1.99 -18.86 17.52
N TYR A 240 2.74 -18.16 18.38
CA TYR A 240 2.17 -17.38 19.48
C TYR A 240 1.07 -16.42 19.01
N PHE A 241 1.35 -15.62 17.96
CA PHE A 241 0.38 -14.66 17.41
C PHE A 241 -0.83 -15.32 16.73
N LYS A 242 -0.74 -16.60 16.35
CA LYS A 242 -1.89 -17.34 15.80
C LYS A 242 -2.80 -17.88 16.89
N GLU A 243 -2.25 -18.21 18.05
CA GLU A 243 -2.96 -18.85 19.15
C GLU A 243 -3.48 -17.84 20.19
N ASN A 244 -2.89 -16.65 20.25
CA ASN A 244 -3.23 -15.62 21.22
C ASN A 244 -3.90 -14.42 20.55
N THR A 245 -5.09 -14.05 21.05
CA THR A 245 -5.83 -12.84 20.66
C THR A 245 -5.39 -11.60 21.44
N GLU A 246 -4.60 -11.78 22.49
CA GLU A 246 -4.02 -10.71 23.30
C GLU A 246 -2.52 -10.91 23.34
N PHE A 247 -1.77 -9.84 23.13
CA PHE A 247 -0.33 -9.82 23.24
C PHE A 247 0.09 -9.20 24.58
N ASP A 248 1.01 -9.87 25.28
CA ASP A 248 1.79 -9.32 26.38
C ASP A 248 3.24 -9.71 26.15
N ARG A 249 4.12 -8.69 26.05
CA ARG A 249 5.51 -8.88 25.63
C ARG A 249 6.30 -9.82 26.54
N THR A 250 6.01 -9.81 27.84
CA THR A 250 6.70 -10.67 28.81
C THR A 250 6.25 -12.12 28.66
N SER A 251 4.95 -12.33 28.47
CA SER A 251 4.36 -13.66 28.26
C SER A 251 4.87 -14.27 26.95
N PHE A 252 4.86 -13.48 25.87
CA PHE A 252 5.46 -13.82 24.58
C PHE A 252 6.92 -14.24 24.72
N ALA A 253 7.75 -13.41 25.35
CA ALA A 253 9.19 -13.69 25.47
C ALA A 253 9.45 -15.00 26.22
N ARG A 254 8.71 -15.27 27.30
CA ARG A 254 8.83 -16.53 28.06
C ARG A 254 8.42 -17.74 27.24
N GLU A 255 7.32 -17.63 26.49
CA GLU A 255 6.82 -18.72 25.66
C GLU A 255 7.71 -19.01 24.46
N VAL A 256 8.41 -18.00 23.91
CA VAL A 256 9.31 -18.20 22.76
C VAL A 256 10.71 -18.64 23.18
N PHE A 257 11.31 -18.06 24.23
CA PHE A 257 12.74 -18.23 24.51
C PHE A 257 13.07 -19.19 25.65
N GLU A 258 12.09 -19.55 26.50
CA GLU A 258 12.18 -20.48 27.66
C GLU A 258 13.19 -20.13 28.78
N SER A 259 14.33 -19.54 28.44
CA SER A 259 15.40 -19.14 29.36
C SER A 259 15.19 -17.71 29.85
N ASP A 260 15.12 -17.54 31.18
CA ASP A 260 14.98 -16.23 31.81
C ASP A 260 16.10 -15.25 31.39
N GLU A 261 17.32 -15.74 31.18
CA GLU A 261 18.45 -14.92 30.72
C GLU A 261 18.22 -14.37 29.30
N VAL A 262 17.66 -15.19 28.41
CA VAL A 262 17.35 -14.78 27.03
C VAL A 262 16.14 -13.84 27.00
N VAL A 263 15.15 -14.07 27.87
CA VAL A 263 13.98 -13.20 28.06
C VAL A 263 14.41 -11.79 28.47
N ASP A 264 15.25 -11.66 29.50
CA ASP A 264 15.74 -10.37 29.97
C ASP A 264 16.50 -9.60 28.88
N ARG A 265 17.27 -10.33 28.06
CA ARG A 265 17.99 -9.76 26.94
C ARG A 265 17.08 -9.31 25.81
N PHE A 266 16.05 -10.08 25.49
CA PHE A 266 15.05 -9.72 24.50
C PHE A 266 14.31 -8.43 24.89
N GLN A 267 13.98 -8.28 26.18
CA GLN A 267 13.37 -7.06 26.70
C GLN A 267 14.28 -5.83 26.50
N LYS A 268 15.54 -5.92 26.93
CA LYS A 268 16.54 -4.86 26.73
C LYS A 268 16.82 -4.55 25.26
N PHE A 269 16.85 -5.58 24.41
CA PHE A 269 17.05 -5.42 22.98
C PHE A 269 15.91 -4.59 22.37
N GLY A 270 14.66 -4.88 22.72
CA GLY A 270 13.54 -4.14 22.16
C GLY A 270 13.40 -2.70 22.68
N GLU A 271 13.84 -2.40 23.91
CA GLU A 271 13.97 -1.01 24.37
C GLU A 271 14.91 -0.22 23.45
N ARG A 272 16.12 -0.76 23.21
CA ARG A 272 17.09 -0.17 22.27
C ARG A 272 16.56 -0.11 20.84
N TYR A 273 15.90 -1.16 20.37
CA TYR A 273 15.35 -1.22 19.01
C TYR A 273 14.27 -0.15 18.78
N SER A 274 13.42 0.09 19.78
CA SER A 274 12.40 1.15 19.77
C SER A 274 13.04 2.54 19.65
N GLU A 275 14.09 2.80 20.45
CA GLU A 275 14.85 4.07 20.40
C GLU A 275 15.55 4.27 19.04
N GLU A 276 16.23 3.24 18.52
CA GLU A 276 16.99 3.32 17.27
C GLU A 276 16.09 3.42 16.03
N SER A 277 14.93 2.75 16.04
CA SER A 277 14.01 2.68 14.89
C SER A 277 12.93 3.76 14.93
N ALA A 278 12.88 4.58 15.99
CA ALA A 278 11.78 5.52 16.26
C ALA A 278 10.39 4.87 16.17
N LEU A 279 10.29 3.59 16.54
CA LEU A 279 9.05 2.82 16.56
C LEU A 279 8.54 2.75 17.99
N ASP A 280 7.25 3.02 18.16
CA ASP A 280 6.56 2.75 19.42
C ASP A 280 6.19 1.26 19.46
N LEU A 281 6.81 0.51 20.38
CA LEU A 281 6.54 -0.92 20.55
C LEU A 281 5.68 -1.10 21.79
N ASP A 282 4.37 -1.25 21.58
CA ASP A 282 3.43 -1.49 22.67
C ASP A 282 3.75 -2.81 23.40
N ASP A 283 3.85 -2.74 24.72
CA ASP A 283 4.03 -3.95 25.53
C ASP A 283 2.78 -4.84 25.56
N ARG A 284 1.61 -4.26 25.25
CA ARG A 284 0.32 -4.95 25.23
C ARG A 284 -0.60 -4.41 24.14
N PHE A 285 -1.23 -5.31 23.39
CA PHE A 285 -2.23 -4.98 22.38
C PHE A 285 -3.14 -6.18 22.07
N THR A 286 -4.23 -5.93 21.36
CA THR A 286 -5.20 -6.91 20.86
C THR A 286 -5.14 -7.00 19.36
#